data_AF-A0A960KE44-F1
#
_entry.id   AF-A0A960KE44-F1
#
_cell.length_a   1.000
_cell.length_b   1.000
_cell.length_c   1.000
_cell.angle_alpha   90.00
_cell.angle_beta   90.00
_cell.angle_gamma   90.00
#
_symmetry.space_group_name_H-M   'P 1'
#
loop_
_entity.id
_entity.type
_entity.pdbx_description
1 polymer ?
#
loop_
_entity_poly.entity_id
_entity_poly.type
_entity_poly.pdbx_seq_one_letter_code
_entity_poly.pdbx_strand_id
1 'polypeptide(L)' 'MTDPTPPPTAPSLAELIATRQIVITSGSGGVGKTTSAAVLAMEAAAEGRRAVVVTIDPAKR' A
#
# COMPACT_ATOMS: atom_id res chain seq x y z
N MET A 1 11.60 -1.48 -38.78
CA MET A 1 12.05 -2.25 -37.60
C MET A 1 11.79 -1.37 -36.39
N THR A 2 10.54 -1.36 -35.91
CA THR A 2 10.14 -0.58 -34.74
C THR A 2 10.54 -1.37 -33.51
N ASP A 3 11.34 -0.76 -32.65
CA ASP A 3 11.66 -1.29 -31.32
C ASP A 3 10.34 -1.59 -30.58
N PRO A 4 10.18 -2.73 -29.91
CA PRO A 4 8.95 -3.01 -29.17
C PRO A 4 8.79 -1.97 -28.05
N THR A 5 7.64 -1.30 -28.02
CA THR A 5 7.27 -0.43 -26.91
C THR A 5 7.37 -1.21 -25.60
N PRO A 6 8.14 -0.74 -24.60
CA PRO A 6 8.30 -1.47 -23.36
C PRO A 6 6.92 -1.70 -22.72
N PRO A 7 6.71 -2.86 -22.07
CA PRO A 7 5.45 -3.14 -21.41
C PRO A 7 5.17 -2.07 -20.36
N PRO A 8 3.89 -1.70 -20.15
CA PRO A 8 3.53 -0.72 -19.13
C PRO A 8 4.09 -1.17 -17.78
N THR A 9 4.91 -0.33 -17.18
CA THR A 9 5.53 -0.63 -15.88
C THR A 9 4.45 -0.62 -14.81
N ALA A 10 4.48 -1.59 -13.90
CA ALA A 10 3.57 -1.58 -12.76
C ALA A 10 3.70 -0.25 -11.99
N PRO A 11 2.59 0.31 -11.47
CA PRO A 11 2.64 1.56 -10.74
C PRO A 11 3.56 1.43 -9.53
N SER A 12 4.34 2.48 -9.28
CA SER A 12 5.21 2.52 -8.11
C SER A 12 4.39 2.53 -6.81
N LEU A 13 4.98 2.08 -5.71
CA LEU A 13 4.30 2.12 -4.41
C LEU A 13 3.90 3.55 -4.01
N ALA A 14 4.73 4.54 -4.34
CA ALA A 14 4.42 5.96 -4.14
C ALA A 14 3.19 6.40 -4.93
N GLU A 15 3.09 6.04 -6.22
CA GLU A 15 1.88 6.32 -7.01
C GLU A 15 0.64 5.64 -6.42
N LEU A 16 0.78 4.41 -5.94
CA LEU A 16 -0.33 3.70 -5.29
C LEU A 16 -0.79 4.45 -4.04
N ILE A 17 0.14 4.90 -3.19
CA ILE A 17 -0.14 5.70 -1.99
C ILE A 17 -0.79 7.04 -2.36
N ALA A 18 -0.36 7.71 -3.42
CA ALA A 18 -0.90 9.02 -3.78
C ALA A 18 -2.34 8.94 -4.33
N THR A 19 -2.70 7.86 -5.00
CA THR A 19 -3.90 7.82 -5.85
C THR A 19 -4.98 6.84 -5.39
N ARG A 20 -4.67 5.82 -4.59
CA ARG A 20 -5.66 4.79 -4.19
C ARG A 20 -6.37 5.18 -2.90
N GLN A 21 -7.66 4.91 -2.82
CA GLN A 21 -8.48 5.19 -1.62
C GLN A 21 -8.33 4.10 -0.55
N ILE A 22 -8.03 2.86 -0.97
CA ILE A 22 -7.87 1.70 -0.08
C ILE A 22 -6.57 1.00 -0.43
N VAL A 23 -5.75 0.72 0.58
CA VAL A 23 -4.53 -0.08 0.48
C VAL A 23 -4.62 -1.21 1.51
N ILE A 24 -4.45 -2.46 1.06
CA ILE A 24 -4.54 -3.64 1.91
C ILE A 24 -3.15 -4.27 2.03
N THR A 25 -2.61 -4.32 3.26
CA THR A 25 -1.40 -5.09 3.56
C THR A 25 -1.78 -6.50 3.97
N SER A 26 -1.35 -7.51 3.20
CA SER A 26 -1.64 -8.93 3.44
C SER A 26 -0.35 -9.77 3.42
N GLY A 27 -0.40 -10.98 4.00
CA GLY A 27 0.75 -11.85 4.23
C GLY A 27 0.62 -12.69 5.50
N SER A 28 1.56 -13.62 5.71
CA SER A 28 1.57 -14.55 6.86
C SER A 28 1.73 -13.84 8.21
N GLY A 29 1.59 -14.58 9.31
CA GLY A 29 1.76 -14.06 10.67
C GLY A 29 3.17 -13.51 10.91
N GLY A 30 3.29 -12.36 11.58
CA GLY A 30 4.60 -11.80 11.96
C GLY A 30 5.38 -11.07 10.88
N VAL A 31 4.93 -11.02 9.61
CA VAL A 31 5.68 -10.37 8.50
C VAL A 31 5.64 -8.84 8.50
N GLY A 32 5.09 -8.20 9.53
CA GLY A 32 5.09 -6.74 9.67
C GLY A 32 3.95 -5.99 8.97
N LYS A 33 2.84 -6.66 8.57
CA LYS A 33 1.69 -6.02 7.90
C LYS A 33 1.20 -4.74 8.59
N THR A 34 1.01 -4.80 9.91
CA THR A 34 0.55 -3.66 10.71
C THR A 34 1.54 -2.50 10.66
N THR A 35 2.83 -2.81 10.75
CA THR A 35 3.91 -1.83 10.63
C THR A 35 3.92 -1.20 9.24
N SER A 36 3.83 -2.02 8.18
CA SER A 36 3.75 -1.54 6.80
C SER A 36 2.52 -0.65 6.60
N ALA A 37 1.34 -1.05 7.09
CA ALA A 37 0.12 -0.24 6.97
C ALA A 37 0.27 1.12 7.66
N ALA A 38 0.90 1.17 8.84
CA ALA A 38 1.18 2.41 9.54
C ALA A 38 2.13 3.33 8.75
N VAL A 39 3.22 2.79 8.20
CA VAL A 39 4.16 3.57 7.37
C VAL A 39 3.48 4.10 6.12
N LEU A 40 2.74 3.27 5.39
CA LEU A 40 2.01 3.69 4.19
C LEU A 40 0.98 4.80 4.49
N ALA A 41 0.29 4.73 5.63
CA ALA A 41 -0.63 5.77 6.06
C ALA A 41 0.08 7.06 6.47
N MET A 42 1.26 6.97 7.11
CA MET A 42 2.09 8.14 7.41
C MET A 42 2.58 8.84 6.14
N GLU A 43 3.03 8.09 5.14
CA GLU A 43 3.41 8.66 3.84
C GLU A 43 2.22 9.33 3.13
N ALA A 44 1.05 8.67 3.09
CA ALA A 44 -0.17 9.28 2.55
C ALA A 44 -0.53 10.59 3.28
N ALA A 45 -0.37 10.62 4.61
CA ALA A 45 -0.62 11.80 5.42
C ALA A 45 0.39 12.92 5.18
N ALA A 46 1.66 12.57 4.98
CA ALA A 46 2.72 13.52 4.61
C ALA A 46 2.45 14.17 3.25
N GLU A 47 1.81 13.46 2.32
CA GLU A 47 1.32 13.99 1.03
C GLU A 47 0.01 14.80 1.15
N GLY A 48 -0.48 15.05 2.37
CA GLY A 48 -1.68 15.86 2.63
C GLY A 48 -3.00 15.08 2.55
N ARG A 49 -2.96 13.75 2.44
CA ARG A 49 -4.17 12.91 2.45
C ARG A 49 -4.64 12.65 3.88
N ARG A 50 -5.96 12.57 4.09
CA ARG A 50 -6.49 12.06 5.36
C ARG A 50 -6.46 10.55 5.33
N ALA A 51 -5.57 9.95 6.14
CA ALA A 51 -5.40 8.50 6.22
C ALA A 51 -5.89 7.96 7.57
N VAL A 52 -6.42 6.73 7.54
CA VAL A 52 -6.77 5.95 8.74
C VAL A 52 -6.25 4.53 8.55
N VAL A 53 -5.68 3.95 9.60
CA VAL A 53 -5.26 2.55 9.61
C VAL A 53 -6.33 1.72 10.30
N VAL A 54 -6.80 0.68 9.63
CA VAL A 54 -7.74 -0.29 10.19
C VAL A 54 -7.03 -1.65 10.27
N THR A 55 -6.88 -2.16 11.49
CA THR A 55 -6.29 -3.49 11.73
C THR A 55 -7.37 -4.54 11.86
N ILE A 56 -7.16 -5.70 11.23
CA ILE A 56 -8.03 -6.87 11.39
C ILE A 56 -7.25 -7.89 12.21
N ASP A 57 -7.62 -8.04 13.49
CA ASP A 57 -7.09 -9.09 14.35
C ASP A 57 -8.16 -10.19 14.52
N PRO A 58 -7.90 -11.44 14.07
CA PRO A 58 -8.83 -12.53 14.33
C PRO A 58 -8.85 -12.83 15.83
N ALA A 59 -9.89 -12.39 16.53
CA ALA A 59 -10.15 -12.83 17.90
C ALA A 59 -10.24 -14.37 17.92
N LYS A 60 -9.43 -15.02 18.76
CA LYS A 60 -9.53 -16.47 19.01
C LYS A 60 -10.92 -16.75 19.60
N ARG A 61 -11.81 -17.32 18.80
CA ARG A 61 -13.04 -17.99 19.25
C ARG A 61 -12.88 -19.48 19.02
#